data_AF-A0A537JLM2-F1
#
_entry.id   AF-A0A537JLM2-F1
#
_cell.length_a   1.000
_cell.length_b   1.000
_cell.length_c   1.000
_cell.angle_alpha   90.00
_cell.angle_beta   90.00
_cell.angle_gamma   90.00
#
_symmetry.space_group_name_H-M   'P 1'
#
loop_
_entity.id
_entity.type
_entity.pdbx_description
1 polymer ?
#
loop_
_entity_poly.entity_id
_entity_poly.type
_entity_poly.pdbx_seq_one_letter_code
_entity_poly.pdbx_strand_id
1 'polypeptide(L)' 'MKLMMYIGNDLIEAVPLQQEGLRQPGYLGKFKRNLKIKYSELISQSPTPPEFLVIDPTPRIVNQHK' A
#
# COMPACT_ATOMS: atom_id res chain seq x y z
N MET A 1 6.14 -5.29 6.56
CA MET A 1 5.51 -4.07 5.97
C MET A 1 4.61 -4.45 4.79
N LYS A 2 3.64 -3.60 4.47
CA LYS A 2 2.69 -3.79 3.36
C LYS A 2 2.47 -2.47 2.60
N LEU A 3 2.28 -2.55 1.28
CA LEU A 3 1.74 -1.48 0.44
C LEU A 3 0.23 -1.69 0.33
N MET A 4 -0.55 -0.75 0.83
CA MET A 4 -2.00 -0.77 0.79
C MET A 4 -2.47 0.22 -0.27
N MET A 5 -3.35 -0.23 -1.16
CA MET A 5 -4.03 0.61 -2.14
C MET A 5 -5.45 0.86 -1.68
N TYR A 6 -5.85 2.13 -1.65
CA TYR A 6 -7.20 2.56 -1.34
C TYR A 6 -7.81 3.28 -2.55
N ILE A 7 -9.12 3.24 -2.66
CA ILE A 7 -9.90 4.12 -3.54
C ILE A 7 -10.99 4.74 -2.64
N GLY A 8 -10.87 6.03 -2.36
CA GLY A 8 -11.63 6.63 -1.27
C GLY A 8 -11.30 5.97 0.07
N ASN A 9 -12.33 5.53 0.81
CA ASN A 9 -12.15 4.87 2.11
C ASN A 9 -12.00 3.34 2.01
N ASP A 10 -12.12 2.79 0.80
CA ASP A 10 -12.14 1.35 0.60
C ASP A 10 -10.72 0.81 0.38
N LEU A 11 -10.33 -0.16 1.20
CA LEU A 11 -9.10 -0.92 0.99
C LEU A 11 -9.28 -1.88 -0.18
N ILE A 12 -8.53 -1.67 -1.25
CA ILE A 12 -8.60 -2.50 -2.46
C ILE A 12 -7.67 -3.71 -2.35
N GLU A 13 -6.41 -3.50 -2.01
CA GLU A 13 -5.44 -4.58 -1.85
C GLU A 13 -4.28 -4.19 -0.92
N ALA A 14 -3.75 -5.17 -0.18
CA ALA A 14 -2.56 -5.02 0.64
C ALA A 14 -1.46 -5.99 0.18
N VAL A 15 -0.41 -5.46 -0.44
CA VAL A 15 0.72 -6.23 -0.99
C VAL A 15 1.86 -6.30 0.03
N PRO A 16 2.41 -7.48 0.36
CA PRO A 16 3.58 -7.58 1.24
C PRO A 16 4.80 -6.91 0.61
N LEU A 17 5.55 -6.17 1.42
CA LEU A 17 6.81 -5.54 1.03
C LEU A 17 7.97 -6.12 1.82
N GLN A 18 9.10 -6.31 1.13
CA GLN A 18 10.39 -6.62 1.76
C GLN A 18 11.07 -5.33 2.17
N GLN A 19 11.57 -5.28 3.40
CA GLN A 19 12.17 -4.07 3.98
C GLN A 19 13.45 -3.66 3.23
N GLU A 20 14.22 -4.65 2.78
CA GLU A 20 15.46 -4.48 2.03
C GLU A 20 15.21 -3.79 0.68
N GLY A 21 14.08 -4.12 0.04
CA GLY A 21 13.67 -3.55 -1.23
C GLY A 21 13.29 -2.07 -1.15
N LEU A 22 12.87 -1.58 0.02
CA LEU A 22 12.48 -0.17 0.20
C LEU A 22 13.61 0.83 -0.05
N ARG A 23 14.87 0.38 0.11
CA ARG A 23 16.05 1.20 -0.15
C ARG A 23 16.37 1.33 -1.64
N GLN A 24 15.75 0.50 -2.48
CA GLN A 24 16.01 0.48 -3.91
C GLN A 24 15.06 1.43 -4.64
N PRO A 25 15.59 2.40 -5.41
CA PRO A 25 14.78 3.25 -6.27
C PRO A 25 13.88 2.41 -7.18
N GLY A 26 12.61 2.82 -7.32
CA GLY A 26 11.65 2.16 -8.21
C GLY A 26 10.98 0.90 -7.65
N TYR A 27 11.43 0.35 -6.52
CA TYR A 27 10.82 -0.84 -5.89
C TYR A 27 9.32 -0.65 -5.66
N LEU A 28 8.93 0.39 -4.91
CA LEU A 28 7.52 0.73 -4.67
C LEU A 28 6.77 1.07 -5.97
N GLY A 29 7.44 1.75 -6.91
CA GLY A 29 6.86 2.14 -8.19
C GLY A 29 6.42 0.95 -9.04
N LYS A 30 7.15 -0.18 -8.98
CA LYS A 30 6.75 -1.43 -9.63
C LYS A 30 5.42 -1.93 -9.11
N PHE A 31 5.26 -2.02 -7.78
CA PHE A 31 4.00 -2.46 -7.16
C PHE A 31 2.84 -1.50 -7.46
N LYS A 32 3.05 -0.19 -7.32
CA LYS A 32 2.01 0.82 -7.63
C LYS A 32 1.54 0.71 -9.08
N ARG A 33 2.45 0.54 -10.05
CA ARG A 33 2.08 0.35 -11.47
C ARG A 33 1.30 -0.94 -11.69
N ASN A 34 1.76 -2.04 -11.11
CA ASN A 34 1.06 -3.33 -11.22
C ASN A 34 -0.35 -3.25 -10.65
N LEU A 35 -0.54 -2.60 -9.50
CA LEU A 35 -1.86 -2.41 -8.88
C LEU A 35 -2.77 -1.53 -9.73
N LYS A 36 -2.24 -0.43 -10.30
CA LYS A 36 -3.02 0.42 -11.23
C LYS A 36 -3.46 -0.31 -12.49
N ILE A 37 -2.62 -1.19 -13.03
CA ILE A 37 -2.97 -2.02 -14.19
C ILE A 37 -4.01 -3.08 -13.81
N LYS A 38 -3.79 -3.77 -12.68
CA LYS A 38 -4.69 -4.83 -12.17
C LYS A 38 -6.12 -4.32 -11.92
N TYR A 39 -6.24 -3.10 -11.42
CA TYR A 39 -7.53 -2.48 -11.07
C TYR A 39 -7.90 -1.30 -11.98
N SER A 40 -7.41 -1.29 -13.23
CA SER A 40 -7.61 -0.17 -14.16
C SER A 40 -9.09 0.15 -14.40
N GLU A 41 -9.91 -0.88 -14.56
CA GLU A 41 -11.37 -0.73 -14.74
C GLU A 41 -12.02 -0.09 -13.51
N LEU A 42 -11.72 -0.60 -12.32
CA LEU A 42 -12.25 -0.05 -11.06
C LEU A 42 -11.81 1.40 -10.85
N ILE A 43 -10.55 1.71 -11.13
CA ILE A 43 -10.02 3.08 -11.03
C ILE A 43 -10.74 4.00 -12.02
N SER A 44 -11.00 3.56 -13.25
CA SER A 44 -11.65 4.38 -14.28
C SER A 44 -13.11 4.72 -13.95
N GLN A 45 -13.78 3.88 -13.16
CA GLN A 45 -15.17 4.08 -12.74
C GLN A 45 -15.28 4.90 -11.46
N SER A 46 -14.18 5.05 -10.71
CA SER A 46 -14.18 5.79 -9.45
C SER A 46 -13.90 7.28 -9.68
N PRO A 47 -14.66 8.18 -9.05
CA PRO A 47 -14.35 9.61 -9.07
C PRO A 47 -13.12 9.95 -8.22
N THR A 48 -12.70 9.04 -7.33
CA THR A 48 -11.54 9.24 -6.46
C THR A 48 -10.31 8.54 -7.01
N PRO A 49 -9.14 9.22 -7.06
CA PRO A 49 -7.91 8.58 -7.47
C PRO A 49 -7.47 7.53 -6.43
N PRO A 50 -6.68 6.52 -6.84
CA PRO A 50 -6.17 5.54 -5.90
C PRO A 50 -5.06 6.14 -5.02
N GLU A 51 -5.17 5.89 -3.73
CA GLU A 51 -4.18 6.27 -2.72
C GLU A 51 -3.33 5.07 -2.31
N PHE A 52 -2.09 5.33 -1.89
CA PHE A 52 -1.15 4.28 -1.53
C PHE A 52 -0.47 4.58 -0.21
N LEU A 53 -0.63 3.68 0.74
CA LEU A 53 -0.04 3.80 2.07
C LEU A 53 0.89 2.63 2.35
N VAL A 54 2.06 2.91 2.92
CA VAL A 54 2.98 1.87 3.39
C VAL A 54 2.82 1.74 4.89
N ILE A 55 2.38 0.57 5.36
CA ILE A 55 2.12 0.31 6.78
C ILE A 55 2.98 -0.86 7.25
N ASP A 56 3.48 -0.76 8.48
CA ASP A 56 3.89 -1.94 9.23
C ASP A 56 2.72 -2.39 10.12
N PRO A 57 2.02 -3.49 9.79
CA PRO A 57 0.86 -3.95 10.55
C PRO A 57 1.24 -4.61 11.88
N THR A 58 2.54 -4.67 12.21
CA THR A 58 3.01 -5.26 13.46
C THR A 58 2.63 -4.36 14.64
N PRO A 59 1.91 -4.88 15.65
CA PRO A 59 1.56 -4.10 16.83
C PRO A 59 2.82 -3.55 17.50
N ARG A 60 2.87 -2.24 17.73
CA ARG A 60 3.90 -1.65 18.60
C ARG A 60 3.56 -2.05 20.03
N ILE A 61 4.34 -2.93 20.63
CA ILE A 61 4.25 -3.21 22.06
C ILE A 61 4.70 -1.94 22.78
N VAL A 62 3.75 -1.14 23.27
CA VAL A 62 4.05 0.01 24.11
C VAL A 62 4.24 -0.53 25.53
N ASN A 63 5.50 -0.72 25.94
CA ASN A 63 5.80 -1.00 27.33
C ASN A 63 5.46 0.24 28.15
N GLN A 64 4.26 0.26 28.74
CA GLN A 64 3.88 1.24 29.75
C GLN A 64 4.74 0.97 30.99
N HIS A 65 5.84 1.72 31.12
CA HIS A 65 6.59 1.73 32.37
C HIS A 65 5.70 2.31 33.46
N LYS A 66 5.45 1.47 34.47
CA LYS A 66 4.70 1.73 35.69
C LYS A 66 5.49 2.60 36.65
#